data_AF-A0A5M9HAR5-F1
#
_entry.id   AF-A0A5M9HAR5-F1
#
_cell.length_a   1.000
_cell.length_b   1.000
_cell.length_c   1.000
_cell.angle_alpha   90.00
_cell.angle_beta   90.00
_cell.angle_gamma   90.00
#
_symmetry.space_group_name_H-M   'P 1'
#
loop_
_entity.id
_entity.type
_entity.pdbx_description
1 polymer ?
#
loop_
_entity_poly.entity_id
_entity_poly.type
_entity_poly.pdbx_seq_one_letter_code
_entity_poly.pdbx_strand_id
1 'polypeptide(L)' 'MSTIRIEILNPTALKLIEGMQDLNLIKVSVEPESRLKAYLQKMRRNTVSAPDIDEITSIVEKVRAERYGKK' A
#
# COMPACT_ATOMS: atom_id res chain seq x y z
N MET A 1 -14.14 5.29 12.72
CA MET A 1 -14.12 3.83 12.53
C MET A 1 -12.68 3.42 12.31
N SER A 2 -12.12 2.58 13.18
CA SER A 2 -10.74 2.08 13.04
C SER A 2 -10.70 0.98 11.98
N THR A 3 -9.73 1.06 11.06
CA THR A 3 -9.52 0.08 9.98
C THR A 3 -8.29 -0.75 10.33
N ILE A 4 -8.43 -2.06 10.44
CA ILE A 4 -7.35 -2.97 10.81
C ILE A 4 -6.90 -3.72 9.57
N ARG A 5 -5.60 -3.67 9.24
CA ARG A 5 -4.99 -4.51 8.20
C ARG A 5 -4.64 -5.86 8.81
N ILE A 6 -5.13 -6.95 8.22
CA ILE A 6 -4.93 -8.32 8.69
C ILE A 6 -4.17 -9.07 7.60
N GLU A 7 -3.03 -9.67 7.96
CA GLU A 7 -2.31 -10.59 7.09
C GLU A 7 -2.77 -12.03 7.36
N ILE A 8 -3.21 -12.72 6.30
CA ILE A 8 -3.71 -14.09 6.41
C ILE A 8 -2.51 -15.04 6.41
N LEU A 9 -2.17 -15.58 7.57
CA LEU A 9 -1.07 -16.55 7.75
C LEU A 9 -1.46 -17.99 7.39
N ASN A 10 -2.76 -18.33 7.47
CA ASN A 10 -3.26 -19.68 7.19
C ASN A 10 -4.58 -19.61 6.40
N PRO A 11 -4.77 -20.41 5.33
CA PRO A 11 -6.02 -20.47 4.57
C PRO A 11 -7.26 -20.81 5.42
N THR A 12 -7.12 -21.46 6.58
CA THR A 12 -8.25 -21.71 7.50
C THR A 12 -8.84 -20.43 8.09
N ALA A 13 -8.03 -19.38 8.25
CA ALA A 13 -8.50 -18.08 8.75
C ALA A 13 -9.44 -17.39 7.76
N LEU A 14 -9.31 -17.67 6.46
CA LEU A 14 -10.18 -17.12 5.42
C LEU A 14 -11.64 -17.56 5.61
N LYS A 15 -11.86 -18.84 5.94
CA LYS A 15 -13.20 -19.38 6.23
C LYS A 15 -13.82 -18.76 7.50
N LEU A 16 -12.99 -18.47 8.51
CA LEU A 16 -13.46 -17.79 9.73
C LEU A 16 -13.86 -16.34 9.43
N ILE A 17 -13.06 -15.65 8.60
CA ILE A 17 -13.35 -14.29 8.17
C ILE A 17 -14.65 -14.23 7.34
N GLU A 18 -14.86 -15.19 6.43
CA GLU A 18 -16.12 -15.33 5.68
C GLU A 18 -17.31 -15.53 6.64
N GLY A 19 -17.19 -16.41 7.63
CA GLY A 19 -18.26 -16.60 8.63
C GLY A 19 -18.52 -15.35 9.48
N MET A 20 -17.50 -14.54 9.79
CA MET A 20 -17.67 -13.26 10.48
C MET A 20 -18.27 -12.17 9.58
N GLN A 21 -18.01 -12.25 8.28
CA GLN A 21 -18.59 -11.38 7.26
C GLN A 21 -20.08 -11.67 7.07
N ASP A 22 -20.48 -12.94 7.05
CA ASP A 22 -21.90 -13.37 6.98
C ASP A 22 -22.72 -12.85 8.17
N LEU A 23 -22.08 -12.78 9.35
CA LEU A 23 -22.66 -12.22 10.56
C LEU A 23 -22.59 -10.68 10.62
N ASN A 24 -22.13 -10.01 9.56
CA ASN A 24 -21.92 -8.56 9.46
C ASN A 24 -21.02 -7.96 10.57
N LEU A 25 -20.15 -8.77 11.20
CA LEU A 25 -19.25 -8.32 12.26
C LEU A 25 -18.00 -7.64 11.71
N ILE A 26 -17.58 -8.04 10.49
CA ILE A 26 -16.39 -7.53 9.82
C ILE A 26 -16.72 -7.20 8.38
N LYS A 27 -16.29 -6.02 7.90
CA LYS A 27 -16.31 -5.67 6.49
C LYS A 27 -14.92 -5.89 5.89
N VAL A 28 -14.76 -6.98 5.15
CA VAL A 28 -13.54 -7.22 4.37
C VAL A 28 -13.53 -6.26 3.18
N SER A 29 -12.82 -5.14 3.34
CA SER A 29 -12.56 -4.24 2.22
C SER A 29 -11.25 -4.67 1.59
N VAL A 30 -11.34 -5.41 0.48
CA VAL A 30 -10.18 -5.59 -0.40
C VAL A 30 -9.92 -4.22 -0.99
N GLU A 31 -8.97 -3.48 -0.43
CA GLU A 31 -8.56 -2.21 -1.03
C GLU A 31 -8.11 -2.50 -2.46
N PRO A 32 -8.79 -1.96 -3.49
CA PRO A 32 -8.37 -2.15 -4.85
C PRO A 32 -6.96 -1.57 -4.96
N GLU A 33 -6.02 -2.32 -5.53
CA GLU A 33 -4.70 -1.77 -5.78
C GLU A 33 -4.86 -0.45 -6.53
N SER A 34 -4.31 0.63 -5.94
CA SER A 34 -4.33 1.94 -6.58
C SER A 34 -3.79 1.80 -7.99
N ARG A 35 -4.49 2.40 -8.97
CA ARG A 35 -4.07 2.39 -10.39
C ARG A 35 -2.61 2.81 -10.54
N LEU A 36 -2.13 3.71 -9.67
CA LEU A 36 -0.74 4.14 -9.60
C LEU A 36 0.21 3.00 -9.20
N LYS A 37 -0.15 2.17 -8.21
CA LYS A 37 0.65 1.03 -7.76
C LYS A 37 0.77 -0.02 -8.86
N ALA A 38 -0.34 -0.36 -9.52
CA ALA A 38 -0.35 -1.27 -10.67
C ALA A 38 0.49 -0.74 -11.84
N TYR A 39 0.42 0.57 -12.13
CA TYR A 39 1.22 1.21 -13.16
C TYR A 39 2.72 1.21 -12.82
N LEU A 40 3.09 1.51 -11.57
CA LEU A 40 4.47 1.47 -11.10
C LEU A 40 5.05 0.06 -11.17
N GLN A 41 4.29 -0.98 -10.79
CA GLN A 41 4.74 -2.37 -10.96
C GLN A 41 5.01 -2.71 -12.43
N LYS A 42 4.16 -2.27 -13.35
CA LYS A 42 4.37 -2.48 -14.79
C LYS A 42 5.63 -1.78 -15.30
N MET A 43 5.89 -0.55 -14.87
CA MET A 43 7.10 0.20 -15.26
C MET A 43 8.37 -0.35 -14.63
N ARG A 44 8.29 -0.87 -13.40
CA ARG A 44 9.43 -1.41 -12.66
C ARG A 44 9.76 -2.87 -13.02
N ARG A 45 9.04 -3.47 -13.97
CA ARG A 45 9.16 -4.90 -14.31
C ARG A 45 10.57 -5.32 -14.75
N ASN A 46 11.36 -4.40 -15.30
CA ASN A 46 12.72 -4.66 -15.77
C ASN A 46 13.79 -3.97 -14.90
N THR A 47 13.44 -3.47 -13.72
CA THR A 47 14.37 -2.74 -12.85
C THR A 47 15.05 -3.70 -11.89
N VAL A 48 16.38 -3.59 -11.77
CA VAL A 48 17.19 -4.40 -10.83
C VAL A 48 16.92 -4.01 -9.38
N SER A 49 16.62 -2.73 -9.14
CA SER A 49 16.28 -2.21 -7.82
C SER A 49 15.21 -1.14 -7.94
N ALA A 50 14.24 -1.16 -7.03
CA ALA A 50 13.25 -0.10 -6.87
C ALA A 50 13.62 0.71 -5.62
N PRO A 51 13.61 2.05 -5.69
CA PRO A 51 13.93 2.88 -4.53
C PRO A 51 12.88 2.72 -3.44
N ASP A 52 13.35 2.72 -2.20
CA ASP A 52 12.50 2.64 -1.02
C ASP A 52 11.80 3.97 -0.74
N ILE A 53 10.77 3.94 0.11
CA ILE A 53 9.97 5.14 0.43
C ILE A 53 10.80 6.23 1.09
N ASP A 54 11.79 5.86 1.90
CA ASP A 54 12.69 6.80 2.57
C ASP A 54 13.63 7.49 1.56
N GLU A 55 14.17 6.74 0.59
CA GLU A 55 14.99 7.29 -0.49
C GLU A 55 14.18 8.26 -1.37
N ILE A 56 12.95 7.88 -1.72
CA ILE A 56 12.02 8.74 -2.48
C ILE A 56 11.76 10.04 -1.71
N THR A 57 11.51 9.93 -0.40
CA THR A 57 11.21 11.10 0.45
C THR A 57 12.38 12.06 0.49
N SER A 58 13.60 11.56 0.70
CA SER A 58 14.81 12.39 0.73
C SER A 58 15.05 13.16 -0.58
N ILE A 59 14.86 12.50 -1.73
CA ILE A 59 15.01 13.14 -3.05
C ILE A 59 13.97 14.26 -3.24
N VAL A 60 12.72 13.98 -2.88
CA VAL A 60 11.63 14.95 -3.02
C VAL A 60 11.85 16.17 -2.12
N GLU A 61 12.28 15.95 -0.88
CA GLU A 61 12.59 17.02 0.07
C GLU A 61 13.73 17.90 -0.42
N LYS A 62 14.79 17.30 -0.98
CA LYS A 62 15.90 18.06 -1.57
C LYS A 62 15.42 18.98 -2.70
N VAL A 63 14.63 18.45 -3.65
CA VAL A 63 14.07 19.24 -4.76
C VAL A 63 13.13 20.34 -4.25
N ARG A 64 12.33 20.06 -3.23
CA ARG A 64 11.44 21.06 -2.60
C ARG A 64 12.24 22.16 -1.90
N ALA A 65 13.30 21.82 -1.19
CA ALA A 65 14.18 22.79 -0.54
C ALA A 65 14.87 23.70 -1.58
N GLU A 66 15.36 23.15 -2.68
CA GLU A 66 15.95 23.92 -3.78
C GLU A 66 14.94 24.88 -4.44
N ARG A 67 13.69 24.42 -4.63
CA ARG A 67 12.65 25.18 -5.32
C ARG A 67 11.93 26.21 -4.45
N TYR A 68 11.72 25.91 -3.16
CA TYR A 68 10.88 26.70 -2.27
C TYR A 68 11.63 27.28 -1.06
N GLY A 69 12.85 26.80 -0.74
CA GLY A 69 13.63 27.27 0.41
C GLY A 69 14.34 28.62 0.20
N LYS A 70 14.34 29.16 -1.03
CA LYS A 70 14.88 30.49 -1.35
C LYS A 70 13.83 31.62 -1.34
N LYS A 71 12.60 31.34 -0.91
CA LYS A 71 11.55 32.35 -0.73
C LYS A 71 11.53 32.87 0.70
#